data_AF-A0A822D5C7-F1
#
_entry.id   AF-A0A822D5C7-F1
#
_cell.length_a   1.000
_cell.length_b   1.000
_cell.length_c   1.000
_cell.angle_alpha   90.00
_cell.angle_beta   90.00
_cell.angle_gamma   90.00
#
_symmetry.space_group_name_H-M   'P 1'
#
loop_
_entity.id
_entity.type
_entity.pdbx_description
1 polymer ?
#
loop_
_entity_poly.entity_id
_entity_poly.type
_entity_poly.pdbx_seq_one_letter_code
_entity_poly.pdbx_strand_id
1 'polypeptide(L)' 'HLDGIRCVTFHPVESVVITGSEDRTLKLWNLEKSAVLRKSTSTTQDLEPIYTFRRHTNNLSKLSFYII' A
#
# COMPACT_ATOMS: atom_id res chain seq x y z
N HIS A 1 -3.89 1.20 -7.41
CA HIS A 1 -2.78 1.29 -8.38
C HIS A 1 -3.37 1.34 -9.78
N LEU A 2 -2.63 1.85 -10.77
CA LEU A 2 -3.06 1.91 -12.18
C LEU A 2 -2.43 0.81 -13.04
N ASP A 3 -1.54 -0.01 -12.47
CA ASP A 3 -0.91 -1.18 -13.09
C ASP A 3 -0.72 -2.28 -12.02
N GLY A 4 -0.21 -3.45 -12.42
CA GLY A 4 -0.02 -4.63 -11.58
C GLY A 4 0.82 -4.36 -10.33
N ILE A 5 0.38 -4.91 -9.20
CA ILE A 5 1.15 -4.91 -7.94
C ILE A 5 2.25 -5.97 -8.06
N ARG A 6 3.48 -5.60 -7.74
CA ARG A 6 4.67 -6.47 -7.80
C ARG A 6 5.20 -6.85 -6.43
N CYS A 7 4.89 -6.07 -5.41
CA CYS A 7 5.32 -6.35 -4.04
C CYS A 7 4.31 -5.87 -3.00
N VAL A 8 4.32 -6.55 -1.86
CA VAL A 8 3.55 -6.23 -0.66
C VAL A 8 4.42 -6.51 0.57
N THR A 9 4.39 -5.62 1.56
CA THR A 9 5.05 -5.83 2.85
C THR A 9 4.18 -5.32 3.99
N PHE A 10 4.21 -6.03 5.11
CA PHE A 10 3.52 -5.68 6.34
C PHE A 10 4.51 -5.06 7.30
N HIS A 11 4.10 -4.01 8.01
CA HIS A 11 4.88 -3.50 9.12
C HIS A 11 4.85 -4.53 10.28
N PRO A 12 5.97 -4.83 10.96
CA PRO A 12 6.01 -5.89 11.97
C PRO A 12 5.26 -5.57 13.26
N VAL A 13 4.98 -4.29 13.52
CA VAL A 13 4.37 -3.82 14.79
C VAL A 13 3.07 -3.05 14.58
N GLU A 14 2.95 -2.32 13.48
CA GLU A 14 1.80 -1.44 13.22
C GLU A 14 0.89 -2.11 12.20
N SER A 15 -0.41 -1.83 12.27
CA SER A 15 -1.41 -2.35 11.33
C SER A 15 -1.35 -1.63 9.98
N VAL A 16 -0.19 -1.68 9.32
CA VAL A 16 0.12 -0.92 8.11
C VAL A 16 0.71 -1.83 7.04
N VAL A 17 0.32 -1.57 5.79
CA VAL A 17 0.79 -2.31 4.61
C VAL A 17 1.39 -1.35 3.60
N ILE A 18 2.49 -1.75 2.97
CA ILE A 18 3.06 -1.06 1.82
C ILE A 18 2.88 -1.96 0.60
N THR A 19 2.36 -1.41 -0.50
CA THR A 19 2.28 -2.07 -1.79
C THR A 19 3.08 -1.30 -2.84
N GLY A 20 3.73 -2.01 -3.75
CA GLY A 20 4.41 -1.42 -4.90
C GLY A 20 3.92 -1.96 -6.23
N SER A 21 3.83 -1.08 -7.23
CA SER A 21 3.23 -1.37 -8.54
C SER A 21 4.12 -0.92 -9.68
N GLU A 22 3.92 -1.56 -10.84
CA GLU A 22 4.52 -1.19 -12.13
C GLU A 22 4.14 0.24 -12.57
N ASP A 23 3.07 0.82 -11.99
CA ASP A 23 2.69 2.22 -12.18
C ASP A 23 3.70 3.23 -11.58
N ARG A 24 4.82 2.72 -11.05
CA ARG A 24 5.91 3.47 -10.39
C ARG A 24 5.47 4.17 -9.11
N THR A 25 4.46 3.64 -8.44
CA THR A 25 4.00 4.12 -7.15
C THR A 25 4.16 3.07 -6.06
N LEU A 26 4.52 3.54 -4.86
CA LEU A 26 4.29 2.82 -3.62
C LEU A 26 3.11 3.45 -2.89
N LYS A 27 2.28 2.64 -2.27
CA LYS A 27 1.14 3.09 -1.46
C LYS A 27 1.23 2.52 -0.05
N LEU A 28 1.01 3.38 0.94
CA LEU A 28 0.93 3.01 2.36
C LEU A 28 -0.54 2.95 2.79
N TRP A 29 -0.95 1.87 3.43
CA TRP A 29 -2.33 1.59 3.82
C TRP A 29 -2.41 1.35 5.33
N ASN A 30 -3.33 2.03 6.03
CA ASN A 30 -3.62 1.76 7.45
C ASN A 30 -4.83 0.82 7.55
N LEU A 31 -4.60 -0.36 8.12
CA LEU A 31 -5.59 -1.41 8.27
C LEU A 31 -6.50 -1.21 9.50
N GLU A 32 -6.07 -0.48 10.52
CA GLU A 32 -6.91 -0.13 11.67
C GLU A 32 -8.08 0.77 11.26
N LYS A 33 -7.83 1.78 10.43
CA LYS A 33 -8.88 2.63 9.85
C LYS A 33 -9.84 1.81 9.00
N SER A 34 -9.32 0.83 8.25
CA SER A 34 -10.15 -0.10 7.47
C SER A 34 -11.07 -0.95 8.35
N ALA A 35 -10.58 -1.46 9.49
CA ALA A 35 -11.38 -2.28 10.40
C ALA A 35 -12.51 -1.49 11.08
N VAL A 36 -12.28 -0.22 11.40
CA VAL A 36 -13.31 0.68 11.95
C VAL A 36 -14.39 0.96 10.89
N LEU A 37 -13.98 1.22 9.64
CA LEU A 37 -14.89 1.48 8.53
C LEU A 37 -15.80 0.28 8.20
N ARG A 38 -15.29 -0.94 8.35
CA ARG A 38 -16.04 -2.19 8.08
C ARG A 38 -17.14 -2.51 9.09
N LYS A 39 -17.10 -1.95 10.31
CA LYS A 39 -18.16 -2.16 11.31
C LYS A 39 -19.41 -1.32 11.02
N SER A 40 -19.28 -0.26 10.22
CA SER A 40 -20.39 0.54 9.75
C SER A 40 -20.70 0.19 8.29
N THR A 41 -21.76 -0.58 8.09
CA THR A 41 -22.48 -0.73 6.80
C THR A 41 -21.76 -1.47 5.66
N SER A 42 -22.51 -2.39 5.06
CA SER A 42 -22.23 -3.10 3.82
C SER A 42 -22.14 -2.15 2.63
N THR A 43 -21.08 -1.36 2.55
CA THR A 43 -20.71 -0.58 1.38
C THR A 43 -19.22 -0.77 1.22
N THR A 44 -18.81 -1.28 0.04
CA THR A 44 -17.41 -1.42 -0.36
C THR A 44 -16.79 -0.02 -0.44
N GLN A 45 -16.48 0.58 0.71
CA GLN A 45 -15.75 1.84 0.75
C GLN A 45 -14.32 1.53 0.34
N ASP A 46 -13.95 2.06 -0.82
CA ASP A 46 -12.61 1.95 -1.36
C ASP A 46 -11.66 2.57 -0.35
N LEU A 47 -10.69 1.79 0.12
CA LEU A 47 -9.70 2.29 1.06
C LEU A 47 -8.82 3.27 0.27
N GLU A 48 -8.59 4.45 0.82
CA GLU A 48 -7.63 5.40 0.26
C GLU A 48 -6.26 5.20 0.92
N PRO A 49 -5.16 5.23 0.15
CA PRO A 49 -3.83 5.12 0.72
C PRO A 49 -3.49 6.38 1.50
N ILE A 50 -2.87 6.22 2.66
CA ILE A 50 -2.40 7.33 3.50
C ILE A 50 -1.38 8.17 2.74
N TYR A 51 -0.46 7.47 2.06
CA TYR A 51 0.58 8.08 1.24
C TYR A 51 0.69 7.37 -0.10
N THR A 52 0.95 8.16 -1.13
CA THR A 52 1.35 7.66 -2.46
C THR A 52 2.72 8.24 -2.79
N PHE A 53 3.74 7.39 -2.75
CA PHE A 53 5.10 7.77 -3.11
C PHE A 53 5.31 7.57 -4.60
N ARG A 54 5.63 8.64 -5.32
CA ARG A 54 5.81 8.67 -6.77
C ARG A 54 7.24 9.06 -7.10
N ARG A 55 8.17 8.11 -7.02
CA ARG A 55 9.59 8.34 -7.37
C ARG A 55 10.39 7.07 -7.66
N HIS A 56 9.74 6.00 -8.12
CA HIS A 56 10.48 4.83 -8.59
C HIS A 56 10.90 5.03 -10.05
N THR A 57 12.17 5.38 -10.27
CA THR A 57 12.76 5.49 -11.60
C THR A 57 13.22 4.12 -12.09
N ASN A 58 12.34 3.47 -12.86
CA ASN A 58 12.53 2.38 -13.83
C ASN A 58 13.20 1.04 -13.39
N ASN A 59 12.56 -0.02 -13.90
CA ASN A 59 12.80 -1.46 -13.73
C ASN A 59 12.70 -1.94 -12.27
N LEU A 60 11.53 -2.48 -11.89
CA LEU A 60 11.28 -3.11 -10.59
C LEU A 60 11.99 -4.48 -10.46
N SER A 61 13.20 -4.62 -11.03
CA SER A 61 14.09 -5.72 -10.73
C SER A 61 14.76 -5.45 -9.38
N LYS A 62 14.14 -5.95 -8.30
CA LYS A 62 14.68 -5.90 -6.92
C LYS A 62 14.98 -4.48 -6.43
N LEU A 63 13.94 -3.70 -6.12
CA LEU A 63 14.11 -2.64 -5.13
C LEU A 63 14.06 -3.28 -3.75
N SER A 64 15.24 -3.60 -3.27
CA SER A 64 15.61 -3.83 -1.88
C SER A 64 14.87 -2.85 -0.97
N PHE A 65 13.84 -3.34 -0.28
CA PHE A 65 13.20 -2.58 0.80
C PHE A 65 14.10 -2.66 2.04
N TYR A 66 15.16 -1.85 2.05
CA TYR A 66 15.74 -1.37 3.30
C TYR A 66 14.90 -0.16 3.70
N ILE A 67 13.73 -0.42 4.28
CA ILE A 67 12.97 0.60 5.00
C ILE A 67 13.10 0.21 6.47
N ILE A 68 14.01 0.93 7.13
CA ILE A 68 14.20 0.97 8.58
C ILE A 68 13.04 1.73 9.21
#